data_AF-A0A553NGD5-F1
#
_entry.id   AF-A0A553NGD5-F1
#
_cell.length_a   1.000
_cell.length_b   1.000
_cell.length_c   1.000
_cell.angle_alpha   90.00
_cell.angle_beta   90.00
_cell.angle_gamma   90.00
#
_symmetry.space_group_name_H-M   'P 1'
#
loop_
_entity.id
_entity.type
_entity.pdbx_description
1 polymer ?
#
loop_
_entity_poly.entity_id
_entity_poly.type
_entity_poly.pdbx_seq_one_letter_code
_entity_poly.pdbx_strand_id
1 'polypeptide(L)'
;MFPVGFWQGSSRHPVRHKWEQSRSDPVVTAQPWTAACLTLIQLYFHHQDLENLREPITGITETNKQTEEAEESSADASSQTTNHNTEKTARTGTRTQQKTEPGNKTPPARDDSLEEDGFWDVVGCPEQNFTRDSCSKVFCPPWKRCIKGVCACKMPYMCEKLKEQKPACALDGTQFISMCLINANKCRDKSKPTFSHYNSTCSDIVEAFNVTVEEKTVVGINIASGKKLICGDKWNMAAANVFCKSRDITEGATIANKVDATDQLAEEFSECVKVRCTGAEHSLAECRIYKPEKINNHTKIAAIKCYNKKDTTQSNTFRCVNGKYVKPVRLCDGVDDCGDNSDEMCCKSESKLSVVF
;
A
#
# COMPACT_ATOMS: atom_id res chain seq x y z
N MET A 1 -3.52 -59.77 -12.47
CA MET A 1 -3.24 -61.00 -11.70
C MET A 1 -1.95 -60.78 -10.94
N PHE A 2 -2.00 -60.94 -9.62
CA PHE A 2 -0.87 -60.95 -8.68
C PHE A 2 0.08 -62.15 -8.96
N PRO A 3 1.31 -62.14 -8.42
CA PRO A 3 1.52 -62.77 -7.10
C PRO A 3 2.38 -61.90 -6.16
N VAL A 4 1.92 -61.60 -4.93
CA VAL A 4 2.20 -62.28 -3.65
C VAL A 4 3.67 -62.67 -3.39
N GLY A 5 4.30 -61.92 -2.49
CA GLY A 5 5.49 -62.32 -1.72
C GLY A 5 5.21 -62.12 -0.23
N PHE A 6 5.29 -63.21 0.52
CA PHE A 6 4.93 -63.38 1.93
C PHE A 6 6.23 -63.51 2.74
N TRP A 7 6.39 -62.81 3.86
CA TRP A 7 7.40 -63.14 4.90
C TRP A 7 6.78 -62.94 6.29
N GLN A 8 6.96 -63.96 7.14
CA GLN A 8 6.43 -64.14 8.50
C GLN A 8 7.23 -63.38 9.57
N GLY A 9 6.56 -62.82 10.59
CA GLY A 9 6.70 -63.17 12.02
C GLY A 9 7.73 -62.32 12.79
N SER A 10 7.61 -61.92 14.07
CA SER A 10 6.65 -62.18 15.15
C SER A 10 6.83 -61.11 16.27
N SER A 11 5.70 -60.65 16.83
CA SER A 11 5.38 -60.34 18.23
C SER A 11 6.32 -59.51 19.14
N ARG A 12 5.80 -58.38 19.65
CA ARG A 12 5.76 -58.02 21.10
C ARG A 12 4.71 -56.92 21.38
N HIS A 13 3.98 -57.12 22.47
CA HIS A 13 2.80 -56.37 22.96
C HIS A 13 3.08 -54.93 23.46
N PRO A 14 2.06 -54.04 23.43
CA PRO A 14 2.06 -52.77 24.17
C PRO A 14 1.33 -52.88 25.53
N VAL A 15 1.91 -52.25 26.55
CA VAL A 15 1.33 -52.10 27.90
C VAL A 15 0.43 -50.86 27.94
N ARG A 16 -0.81 -51.04 28.42
CA ARG A 16 -1.84 -50.02 28.58
C ARG A 16 -2.15 -49.93 30.08
N HIS A 17 -1.88 -48.79 30.70
CA HIS A 17 -2.27 -48.56 32.10
C HIS A 17 -3.71 -48.01 32.16
N LYS A 18 -4.51 -48.70 32.96
CA LYS A 18 -5.89 -48.42 33.34
C LYS A 18 -5.87 -48.27 34.87
N TRP A 19 -6.50 -47.25 35.41
CA TRP A 19 -6.81 -47.18 36.85
C TRP A 19 -8.21 -46.61 37.02
N GLU A 20 -9.02 -47.34 37.79
CA GLU A 20 -10.42 -47.09 38.07
C GLU A 20 -10.70 -47.56 39.51
N GLN A 21 -11.73 -46.95 40.13
CA GLN A 21 -12.40 -47.25 41.42
C GLN A 21 -11.71 -46.74 42.72
N SER A 22 -12.41 -46.21 43.74
CA SER A 22 -13.85 -46.01 44.02
C SER A 22 -14.09 -45.36 45.40
N ARG A 23 -15.30 -44.75 45.59
CA ARG A 23 -16.09 -44.49 46.83
C ARG A 23 -15.55 -43.42 47.81
N SER A 24 -16.35 -42.59 48.52
CA SER A 24 -17.75 -42.68 49.03
C SER A 24 -18.26 -41.29 49.48
N ASP A 25 -19.59 -41.09 49.46
CA ASP A 25 -20.34 -39.94 50.04
C ASP A 25 -20.22 -39.84 51.59
N PRO A 26 -20.57 -38.68 52.19
CA PRO A 26 -21.92 -38.56 52.76
C PRO A 26 -22.62 -37.18 52.63
N VAL A 27 -23.92 -37.26 52.85
CA VAL A 27 -25.03 -36.28 52.89
C VAL A 27 -24.89 -35.19 53.95
N VAL A 28 -25.19 -33.91 53.65
CA VAL A 28 -25.88 -32.95 54.56
C VAL A 28 -26.63 -31.84 53.77
N THR A 29 -27.95 -31.81 54.00
CA THR A 29 -29.05 -30.80 53.92
C THR A 29 -28.89 -29.36 53.36
N ALA A 30 -29.99 -28.91 52.71
CA ALA A 30 -30.39 -27.52 52.36
C ALA A 30 -30.37 -26.55 53.59
N GLN A 31 -30.37 -25.20 53.51
CA GLN A 31 -31.09 -24.23 52.67
C GLN A 31 -30.53 -22.78 52.94
N PRO A 32 -31.19 -21.64 52.56
CA PRO A 32 -30.74 -20.56 51.66
C PRO A 32 -30.09 -19.33 52.37
N TRP A 33 -30.17 -18.12 51.78
CA TRP A 33 -29.69 -16.79 52.23
C TRP A 33 -28.32 -16.35 51.65
N THR A 34 -28.38 -15.67 50.49
CA THR A 34 -27.72 -14.38 50.16
C THR A 34 -27.75 -14.11 48.65
N ALA A 35 -28.94 -14.19 48.04
CA ALA A 35 -29.19 -13.61 46.72
C ALA A 35 -29.50 -12.11 46.89
N ALA A 36 -28.48 -11.26 47.02
CA ALA A 36 -28.67 -9.80 46.98
C ALA A 36 -27.41 -8.94 46.70
N CYS A 37 -26.27 -9.50 46.27
CA CYS A 37 -25.05 -8.68 46.11
C CYS A 37 -24.22 -8.93 44.84
N LEU A 38 -24.74 -9.67 43.86
CA LEU A 38 -24.00 -10.01 42.63
C LEU A 38 -24.72 -9.66 41.32
N THR A 39 -25.64 -8.68 41.35
CA THR A 39 -26.33 -8.18 40.15
C THR A 39 -26.06 -6.70 39.83
N LEU A 40 -24.94 -6.14 40.33
CA LEU A 40 -24.54 -4.75 40.00
C LEU A 40 -23.13 -4.60 39.40
N ILE A 41 -22.37 -5.70 39.21
CA ILE A 41 -21.02 -5.64 38.58
C ILE A 41 -21.02 -6.21 37.14
N GLN A 42 -22.10 -6.86 36.70
CA GLN A 42 -22.22 -7.41 35.34
C GLN A 42 -22.89 -6.48 34.32
N LEU A 43 -23.28 -5.25 34.69
CA LEU A 43 -23.90 -4.28 33.78
C LEU A 43 -23.04 -3.04 33.46
N TYR A 44 -21.78 -2.98 33.93
CA TYR A 44 -20.91 -1.81 33.70
C TYR A 44 -19.67 -2.06 32.81
N PHE A 45 -19.43 -3.29 32.35
CA PHE A 45 -18.27 -3.65 31.51
C PHE A 45 -18.64 -4.22 30.13
N HIS A 46 -19.80 -3.85 29.59
CA HIS A 46 -20.24 -4.34 28.28
C HIS A 46 -20.71 -3.26 27.29
N HIS A 47 -20.29 -2.00 27.45
CA HIS A 47 -20.81 -0.92 26.61
C HIS A 47 -19.81 0.13 26.10
N GLN A 48 -18.51 -0.14 26.12
CA GLN A 48 -17.53 0.67 25.37
C GLN A 48 -16.55 -0.26 24.64
N ASP A 49 -16.26 0.06 23.37
CA ASP A 49 -15.25 -0.55 22.49
C ASP A 49 -15.66 -1.62 21.46
N LEU A 50 -16.88 -1.54 20.89
CA LEU A 50 -17.22 -2.27 19.64
C LEU A 50 -17.91 -1.44 18.55
N GLU A 51 -17.76 -0.10 18.53
CA GLU A 51 -18.40 0.75 17.50
C GLU A 51 -17.47 1.42 16.48
N ASN A 52 -16.15 1.12 16.47
CA ASN A 52 -15.22 1.80 15.55
C ASN A 52 -14.40 0.91 14.61
N LEU A 53 -14.82 -0.34 14.40
CA LEU A 53 -14.23 -1.19 13.37
C LEU A 53 -15.31 -1.79 12.46
N ARG A 54 -15.34 -1.24 11.23
CA ARG A 54 -15.68 -1.94 9.99
C ARG A 54 -17.16 -2.03 9.63
N GLU A 55 -17.58 -1.08 8.81
CA GLU A 55 -18.62 -1.27 7.81
C GLU A 55 -18.04 -0.78 6.46
N PRO A 56 -17.85 -1.61 5.43
CA PRO A 56 -17.77 -1.15 4.04
C PRO A 56 -19.19 -0.83 3.55
N ILE A 57 -19.43 0.34 2.95
CA ILE A 57 -20.74 0.66 2.36
C ILE A 57 -20.96 -0.24 1.14
N THR A 58 -21.90 -1.17 1.29
CA THR A 58 -22.93 -1.47 0.29
C THR A 58 -23.95 -0.33 0.30
N GLY A 59 -24.24 0.27 -0.85
CA GLY A 59 -24.97 1.54 -0.97
C GLY A 59 -26.44 1.55 -0.51
N ILE A 60 -26.98 2.76 -0.31
CA ILE A 60 -28.29 3.31 -0.75
C ILE A 60 -28.51 4.71 -0.10
N THR A 61 -29.39 5.50 -0.75
CA THR A 61 -29.88 6.90 -0.72
C THR A 61 -30.38 7.44 0.65
N GLU A 62 -30.72 8.73 0.93
CA GLU A 62 -31.44 9.78 0.17
C GLU A 62 -31.47 11.15 0.94
N THR A 63 -31.41 12.26 0.18
CA THR A 63 -32.07 13.60 0.32
C THR A 63 -31.98 14.56 1.54
N ASN A 64 -31.54 15.80 1.19
CA ASN A 64 -32.21 17.13 1.28
C ASN A 64 -31.83 18.22 2.31
N LYS A 65 -31.67 19.44 1.72
CA LYS A 65 -31.98 20.82 2.21
C LYS A 65 -31.10 21.41 3.34
N GLN A 66 -30.73 22.70 3.38
CA GLN A 66 -30.95 23.93 2.59
C GLN A 66 -30.03 25.04 3.19
N THR A 67 -29.55 26.00 2.37
CA THR A 67 -29.29 27.46 2.65
C THR A 67 -28.30 27.87 3.78
N GLU A 68 -27.50 28.95 3.78
CA GLU A 68 -27.45 30.27 3.09
C GLU A 68 -26.11 30.99 3.44
N GLU A 69 -25.66 31.94 2.60
CA GLU A 69 -24.91 33.21 2.90
C GLU A 69 -23.47 33.18 3.50
N ALA A 70 -22.49 34.05 3.19
CA ALA A 70 -22.37 35.25 2.35
C ALA A 70 -20.86 35.59 2.07
N GLU A 71 -20.65 36.32 0.96
CA GLU A 71 -19.67 37.39 0.64
C GLU A 71 -18.46 37.59 1.58
N GLU A 72 -17.21 37.44 1.12
CA GLU A 72 -16.39 38.32 0.25
C GLU A 72 -15.78 39.55 0.96
N SER A 73 -14.45 39.55 1.09
CA SER A 73 -13.64 40.78 1.02
C SER A 73 -12.19 40.44 0.63
N SER A 74 -11.73 40.97 -0.50
CA SER A 74 -10.31 41.11 -0.84
C SER A 74 -10.11 42.38 -1.67
N ALA A 75 -9.12 43.17 -1.29
CA ALA A 75 -8.27 44.05 -2.10
C ALA A 75 -7.29 44.71 -1.09
N ASP A 76 -6.05 45.04 -1.37
CA ASP A 76 -5.56 45.65 -2.60
C ASP A 76 -4.01 45.59 -2.66
N ALA A 77 -3.51 45.98 -3.82
CA ALA A 77 -2.17 45.85 -4.38
C ALA A 77 -1.03 46.64 -3.69
N SER A 78 0.22 46.29 -4.04
CA SER A 78 1.06 47.07 -4.98
C SER A 78 2.56 47.17 -4.61
N SER A 79 3.38 47.14 -5.67
CA SER A 79 4.64 47.87 -5.89
C SER A 79 5.93 47.39 -5.21
N GLN A 80 6.89 46.86 -5.99
CA GLN A 80 8.00 47.54 -6.72
C GLN A 80 9.24 47.80 -5.84
N THR A 81 10.42 47.49 -6.42
CA THR A 81 11.75 48.18 -6.38
C THR A 81 12.92 47.18 -6.22
N THR A 82 13.70 46.87 -7.27
CA THR A 82 14.89 47.52 -7.88
C THR A 82 16.25 46.97 -7.41
N ASN A 83 17.12 46.75 -8.40
CA ASN A 83 18.61 46.79 -8.42
C ASN A 83 19.36 45.60 -7.77
N HIS A 84 20.47 45.06 -8.30
CA HIS A 84 21.56 45.63 -9.11
C HIS A 84 22.28 44.52 -9.92
N ASN A 85 22.69 44.83 -11.15
CA ASN A 85 23.80 44.19 -11.88
C ASN A 85 25.13 44.42 -11.11
N THR A 86 26.26 43.72 -11.31
CA THR A 86 27.05 43.67 -12.56
C THR A 86 28.31 42.81 -12.34
N GLU A 87 28.72 42.05 -13.39
CA GLU A 87 30.09 41.91 -13.94
C GLU A 87 31.25 41.39 -13.04
N LYS A 88 32.32 40.70 -13.49
CA LYS A 88 32.95 40.53 -14.82
C LYS A 88 34.10 39.50 -14.71
N THR A 89 34.31 38.70 -15.78
CA THR A 89 35.59 38.29 -16.45
C THR A 89 36.78 37.72 -15.65
N ALA A 90 37.71 36.91 -16.18
CA ALA A 90 37.91 36.09 -17.38
C ALA A 90 39.37 35.53 -17.31
N ARG A 91 39.68 34.53 -18.15
CA ARG A 91 41.02 34.21 -18.73
C ARG A 91 42.09 33.59 -17.80
N THR A 92 43.01 32.70 -18.18
CA THR A 92 43.38 31.95 -19.42
C THR A 92 44.52 30.98 -19.03
N GLY A 93 44.58 29.78 -19.66
CA GLY A 93 45.81 29.00 -19.94
C GLY A 93 46.54 28.37 -18.73
N THR A 94 47.29 27.27 -18.81
CA THR A 94 48.00 26.66 -19.94
C THR A 94 48.40 25.21 -19.57
N ARG A 95 48.50 24.38 -20.59
CA ARG A 95 48.93 22.97 -20.68
C ARG A 95 50.33 22.69 -20.11
N THR A 96 50.53 21.56 -19.40
CA THR A 96 51.75 20.73 -19.53
C THR A 96 51.45 19.28 -19.09
N GLN A 97 51.88 18.31 -19.92
CA GLN A 97 51.84 16.87 -19.67
C GLN A 97 53.12 16.45 -18.94
N GLN A 98 53.03 15.50 -17.99
CA GLN A 98 54.18 14.68 -17.61
C GLN A 98 53.74 13.27 -17.22
N LYS A 99 54.45 12.29 -17.81
CA LYS A 99 54.27 10.84 -17.73
C LYS A 99 55.25 10.27 -16.70
N THR A 100 54.77 9.46 -15.74
CA THR A 100 55.57 8.48 -14.96
C THR A 100 54.65 7.39 -14.36
N GLU A 101 54.97 6.12 -14.62
CA GLU A 101 54.48 4.90 -13.90
C GLU A 101 55.46 4.55 -12.75
N PRO A 102 55.24 3.46 -11.96
CA PRO A 102 54.09 3.15 -11.12
C PRO A 102 54.56 2.99 -9.65
N GLY A 103 53.87 3.63 -8.71
CA GLY A 103 54.24 3.61 -7.29
C GLY A 103 53.05 3.26 -6.41
N ASN A 104 53.22 2.16 -5.65
CA ASN A 104 52.35 1.64 -4.60
C ASN A 104 51.74 2.75 -3.73
N LYS A 105 50.40 2.85 -3.66
CA LYS A 105 49.69 3.79 -2.78
C LYS A 105 48.51 3.13 -2.10
N THR A 106 48.61 3.06 -0.77
CA THR A 106 47.52 2.92 0.19
C THR A 106 46.37 3.88 -0.15
N PRO A 107 45.08 3.48 -0.01
CA PRO A 107 43.96 4.37 -0.30
C PRO A 107 43.98 5.61 0.62
N PRO A 108 43.67 6.81 0.11
CA PRO A 108 43.60 8.00 0.94
C PRO A 108 42.39 7.92 1.87
N ALA A 109 42.58 8.43 3.09
CA ALA A 109 41.57 8.53 4.13
C ALA A 109 40.31 9.24 3.62
N ARG A 110 39.14 8.70 4.01
CA ARG A 110 37.81 9.30 3.76
C ARG A 110 37.77 10.72 4.33
N ASP A 111 37.29 11.63 3.49
CA ASP A 111 36.83 12.96 3.88
C ASP A 111 35.49 12.78 4.60
N ASP A 112 35.54 12.82 5.94
CA ASP A 112 34.36 12.84 6.83
C ASP A 112 33.73 14.23 6.78
N SER A 113 32.92 14.50 5.75
CA SER A 113 32.07 15.71 5.74
C SER A 113 30.78 15.59 4.90
N LEU A 114 30.21 14.38 4.84
CA LEU A 114 28.80 14.20 4.53
C LEU A 114 28.17 13.51 5.72
N GLU A 115 27.19 14.16 6.36
CA GLU A 115 26.34 13.53 7.35
C GLU A 115 25.76 12.25 6.73
N GLU A 116 26.32 11.11 7.10
CA GLU A 116 25.78 9.80 6.78
C GLU A 116 24.45 9.71 7.53
N ASP A 117 23.35 9.92 6.82
CA ASP A 117 22.02 9.52 7.28
C ASP A 117 22.05 8.00 7.48
N GLY A 118 22.51 7.56 8.66
CA GLY A 118 22.98 6.21 8.97
C GLY A 118 21.90 5.13 9.01
N PHE A 119 20.81 5.32 8.27
CA PHE A 119 19.55 4.60 8.32
C PHE A 119 19.38 3.58 7.19
N TRP A 120 19.86 3.95 6.00
CA TRP A 120 20.00 3.09 4.84
C TRP A 120 21.37 2.38 4.88
N ASP A 121 21.49 1.25 4.20
CA ASP A 121 22.74 0.51 3.99
C ASP A 121 23.17 -0.47 5.10
N VAL A 122 22.45 -1.59 5.20
CA VAL A 122 23.07 -2.82 5.72
C VAL A 122 24.10 -3.27 4.67
N VAL A 123 25.39 -3.23 5.01
CA VAL A 123 26.53 -3.55 4.12
C VAL A 123 26.19 -4.69 3.14
N GLY A 124 26.25 -4.40 1.83
CA GLY A 124 26.02 -5.37 0.75
C GLY A 124 24.55 -5.64 0.40
N CYS A 125 23.59 -4.97 1.03
CA CYS A 125 22.17 -5.07 0.68
C CYS A 125 21.81 -4.35 -0.64
N PRO A 126 22.28 -3.12 -0.91
CA PRO A 126 21.93 -2.39 -2.14
C PRO A 126 22.36 -3.11 -3.42
N GLU A 127 23.43 -3.91 -3.37
CA GLU A 127 23.93 -4.68 -4.53
C GLU A 127 23.01 -5.85 -4.92
N GLN A 128 22.09 -6.25 -4.05
CA GLN A 128 21.23 -7.42 -4.25
C GLN A 128 19.89 -7.09 -4.94
N ASN A 129 19.62 -5.81 -5.23
CA ASN A 129 18.44 -5.35 -5.97
C ASN A 129 17.12 -5.95 -5.43
N PHE A 130 16.97 -5.99 -4.12
CA PHE A 130 15.75 -6.50 -3.50
C PHE A 130 14.55 -5.61 -3.84
N THR A 131 13.42 -6.26 -4.10
CA THR A 131 12.13 -5.65 -4.42
C THR A 131 11.02 -6.38 -3.67
N ARG A 132 9.77 -5.95 -3.83
CA ARG A 132 8.60 -6.68 -3.35
C ARG A 132 8.49 -8.12 -3.84
N ASP A 133 9.17 -8.46 -4.93
CA ASP A 133 9.23 -9.83 -5.43
C ASP A 133 10.38 -10.64 -4.82
N SER A 134 11.09 -10.13 -3.81
CA SER A 134 12.15 -10.84 -3.10
C SER A 134 11.63 -11.48 -1.82
N CYS A 135 11.19 -12.75 -1.92
CA CYS A 135 10.64 -13.47 -0.77
C CYS A 135 11.66 -13.91 0.29
N SER A 136 12.95 -13.67 0.05
CA SER A 136 13.98 -13.69 1.08
C SER A 136 13.88 -12.50 2.06
N LYS A 137 13.08 -11.48 1.72
CA LYS A 137 12.90 -10.25 2.51
C LYS A 137 11.46 -10.01 2.95
N VAL A 138 10.49 -10.18 2.05
CA VAL A 138 9.07 -9.89 2.32
C VAL A 138 8.15 -11.01 1.85
N PHE A 139 7.00 -11.19 2.49
CA PHE A 139 6.02 -12.18 2.02
C PHE A 139 5.47 -11.84 0.62
N CYS A 140 5.33 -12.87 -0.21
CA CYS A 140 4.70 -12.71 -1.52
C CYS A 140 3.19 -12.39 -1.39
N PRO A 141 2.62 -11.60 -2.32
CA PRO A 141 1.18 -11.42 -2.43
C PRO A 141 0.44 -12.77 -2.58
N PRO A 142 -0.85 -12.87 -2.21
CA PRO A 142 -1.60 -14.13 -2.21
C PRO A 142 -1.63 -14.88 -3.55
N TRP A 143 -1.53 -14.17 -4.68
CA TRP A 143 -1.51 -14.73 -6.04
C TRP A 143 -0.11 -15.06 -6.58
N LYS A 144 0.92 -14.92 -5.75
CA LYS A 144 2.31 -15.34 -6.02
C LYS A 144 2.76 -16.40 -5.00
N ARG A 145 3.81 -17.15 -5.33
CA ARG A 145 4.46 -18.13 -4.45
C ARG A 145 5.97 -17.91 -4.44
N CYS A 146 6.60 -18.19 -3.31
CA CYS A 146 8.05 -18.08 -3.18
C CYS A 146 8.76 -19.28 -3.83
N ILE A 147 9.69 -19.01 -4.73
CA ILE A 147 10.55 -20.01 -5.37
C ILE A 147 11.97 -19.47 -5.35
N LYS A 148 12.89 -20.15 -4.64
CA LYS A 148 14.31 -19.77 -4.59
C LYS A 148 14.53 -18.28 -4.23
N GLY A 149 13.77 -17.76 -3.26
CA GLY A 149 13.90 -16.36 -2.82
C GLY A 149 13.21 -15.32 -3.71
N VAL A 150 12.51 -15.73 -4.77
CA VAL A 150 11.75 -14.83 -5.66
C VAL A 150 10.26 -15.19 -5.69
N CYS A 151 9.39 -14.19 -5.68
CA CYS A 151 7.94 -14.33 -5.84
C CYS A 151 7.58 -14.56 -7.31
N ALA A 152 7.19 -15.79 -7.64
CA ALA A 152 6.69 -16.15 -8.96
C ALA A 152 5.16 -16.24 -8.96
N CYS A 153 4.52 -15.92 -10.08
CA CYS A 153 3.06 -16.03 -10.22
C CYS A 153 2.58 -17.46 -9.94
N LYS A 154 1.48 -17.59 -9.18
CA LYS A 154 0.80 -18.89 -9.01
C LYS A 154 0.13 -19.31 -10.31
N MET A 155 -0.04 -20.62 -10.48
CA MET A 155 -0.93 -21.13 -11.51
C MET A 155 -2.39 -20.85 -11.11
N PRO A 156 -3.29 -20.56 -12.06
CA PRO A 156 -4.71 -20.28 -11.80
C PRO A 156 -5.41 -21.28 -10.87
N TYR A 157 -5.12 -22.58 -11.03
CA TYR A 157 -5.72 -23.64 -10.22
C TYR A 157 -5.21 -23.70 -8.76
N MET A 158 -4.14 -22.97 -8.41
CA MET A 158 -3.61 -22.89 -7.05
C MET A 158 -4.35 -21.84 -6.19
N CYS A 159 -5.31 -21.13 -6.77
CA CYS A 159 -6.18 -20.21 -6.04
C CYS A 159 -7.37 -20.98 -5.47
N GLU A 160 -7.49 -20.96 -4.14
CA GLU A 160 -8.55 -21.67 -3.44
C GLU A 160 -9.93 -21.05 -3.69
N LYS A 161 -10.95 -21.90 -3.71
CA LYS A 161 -12.36 -21.50 -3.78
C LYS A 161 -12.94 -21.48 -2.37
N LEU A 162 -13.29 -20.30 -1.88
CA LEU A 162 -13.98 -20.15 -0.59
C LEU A 162 -15.48 -20.39 -0.78
N LYS A 163 -16.10 -21.17 0.12
CA LYS A 163 -17.51 -21.61 -0.02
C LYS A 163 -18.53 -20.49 0.08
N GLU A 164 -18.19 -19.37 0.72
CA GLU A 164 -19.12 -18.26 1.04
C GLU A 164 -18.68 -16.92 0.42
N GLN A 165 -17.76 -16.92 -0.54
CA GLN A 165 -17.27 -15.69 -1.16
C GLN A 165 -18.07 -15.35 -2.42
N LYS A 166 -18.49 -14.07 -2.53
CA LYS A 166 -19.01 -13.52 -3.79
C LYS A 166 -17.94 -13.68 -4.90
N PRO A 167 -18.34 -14.00 -6.15
CA PRO A 167 -17.39 -14.06 -7.24
C PRO A 167 -16.74 -12.69 -7.48
N ALA A 168 -15.55 -12.72 -8.06
CA ALA A 168 -14.78 -11.52 -8.40
C ALA A 168 -15.01 -11.18 -9.88
N CYS A 169 -15.17 -9.89 -10.16
CA CYS A 169 -15.38 -9.34 -11.48
C CYS A 169 -14.12 -8.58 -11.93
N ALA A 170 -13.80 -8.71 -13.20
CA ALA A 170 -12.71 -7.97 -13.83
C ALA A 170 -13.25 -6.77 -14.65
N LEU A 171 -12.37 -5.85 -15.05
CA LEU A 171 -12.74 -4.61 -15.76
C LEU A 171 -13.44 -4.84 -17.11
N ASP A 172 -13.21 -6.00 -17.74
CA ASP A 172 -13.85 -6.40 -19.00
C ASP A 172 -15.25 -7.02 -18.81
N GLY A 173 -15.76 -7.06 -17.57
CA GLY A 173 -17.01 -7.70 -17.21
C GLY A 173 -16.91 -9.22 -17.01
N THR A 174 -15.73 -9.81 -17.16
CA THR A 174 -15.54 -11.26 -16.95
C THR A 174 -15.63 -11.61 -15.47
N GLN A 175 -16.37 -12.68 -15.16
CA GLN A 175 -16.51 -13.21 -13.81
C GLN A 175 -15.49 -14.33 -13.53
N PHE A 176 -14.92 -14.30 -12.32
CA PHE A 176 -13.96 -15.27 -11.82
C PHE A 176 -14.37 -15.76 -10.42
N ILE A 177 -13.92 -16.96 -10.04
CA ILE A 177 -14.26 -17.56 -8.74
C ILE A 177 -13.68 -16.78 -7.55
N SER A 178 -12.57 -16.05 -7.74
CA SER A 178 -11.90 -15.27 -6.71
C SER A 178 -10.95 -14.24 -7.32
N MET A 179 -10.60 -13.20 -6.56
CA MET A 179 -9.62 -12.20 -6.98
C MET A 179 -8.21 -12.78 -7.17
N CYS A 180 -7.86 -13.84 -6.40
CA CYS A 180 -6.59 -14.54 -6.58
C CYS A 180 -6.44 -15.04 -8.01
N LEU A 181 -7.52 -15.59 -8.60
CA LEU A 181 -7.51 -16.12 -9.96
C LEU A 181 -7.25 -15.01 -11.00
N ILE A 182 -7.89 -13.84 -10.83
CA ILE A 182 -7.70 -12.67 -11.70
C ILE A 182 -6.25 -12.21 -11.62
N ASN A 183 -5.74 -11.98 -10.40
CA ASN A 183 -4.40 -11.45 -10.20
C ASN A 183 -3.31 -12.45 -10.60
N ALA A 184 -3.53 -13.77 -10.41
CA ALA A 184 -2.61 -14.80 -10.89
C ALA A 184 -2.53 -14.81 -12.42
N ASN A 185 -3.67 -14.66 -13.11
CA ASN A 185 -3.70 -14.53 -14.57
C ASN A 185 -3.01 -13.24 -15.03
N LYS A 186 -3.33 -12.09 -14.45
CA LYS A 186 -2.70 -10.80 -14.75
C LYS A 186 -1.19 -10.79 -14.52
N CYS A 187 -0.75 -11.45 -13.45
CA CYS A 187 0.66 -11.62 -13.13
C CYS A 187 1.42 -12.37 -14.22
N ARG A 188 0.81 -13.44 -14.77
CA ARG A 188 1.44 -14.29 -15.79
C ARG A 188 1.40 -13.66 -17.18
N ASP A 189 0.33 -12.94 -17.48
CA ASP A 189 0.09 -12.34 -18.77
C ASP A 189 -0.56 -10.96 -18.56
N LYS A 190 0.21 -9.91 -18.86
CA LYS A 190 -0.22 -8.52 -18.70
C LYS A 190 -1.44 -8.16 -19.55
N SER A 191 -1.75 -8.93 -20.61
CA SER A 191 -2.95 -8.72 -21.43
C SER A 191 -4.25 -9.17 -20.77
N LYS A 192 -4.17 -9.98 -19.70
CA LYS A 192 -5.34 -10.44 -18.96
C LYS A 192 -6.04 -9.30 -18.22
N PRO A 193 -7.33 -9.44 -17.92
CA PRO A 193 -8.10 -8.37 -17.33
C PRO A 193 -7.69 -8.14 -15.87
N THR A 194 -7.86 -6.90 -15.40
CA THR A 194 -7.53 -6.47 -14.04
C THR A 194 -8.76 -6.60 -13.15
N PHE A 195 -8.56 -6.85 -11.85
CA PHE A 195 -9.65 -6.90 -10.88
C PHE A 195 -10.42 -5.58 -10.84
N SER A 196 -11.74 -5.68 -10.64
CA SER A 196 -12.65 -4.54 -10.50
C SER A 196 -13.39 -4.59 -9.16
N HIS A 197 -14.20 -5.61 -8.92
CA HIS A 197 -15.03 -5.65 -7.70
C HIS A 197 -15.53 -7.06 -7.39
N TYR A 198 -16.22 -7.23 -6.27
CA TYR A 198 -16.91 -8.47 -5.92
C TYR A 198 -18.41 -8.28 -6.09
N ASN A 199 -19.03 -8.98 -7.04
CA ASN A 199 -20.47 -9.03 -7.20
C ASN A 199 -20.87 -10.28 -8.00
N SER A 200 -22.11 -10.73 -7.79
CA SER A 200 -22.75 -11.76 -8.61
C SER A 200 -22.97 -11.30 -10.06
N THR A 201 -23.19 -10.01 -10.29
CA THR A 201 -23.38 -9.40 -11.61
C THR A 201 -22.25 -8.40 -11.86
N CYS A 202 -21.44 -8.61 -12.89
CA CYS A 202 -20.28 -7.78 -13.20
C CYS A 202 -20.62 -6.50 -13.98
N SER A 203 -21.68 -5.79 -13.55
CA SER A 203 -22.21 -4.61 -14.26
C SER A 203 -21.61 -3.30 -13.75
N ASP A 204 -21.36 -3.20 -12.44
CA ASP A 204 -20.90 -1.95 -11.80
C ASP A 204 -19.37 -1.90 -11.76
N ILE A 205 -18.76 -1.68 -12.94
CA ILE A 205 -17.30 -1.66 -13.07
C ILE A 205 -16.68 -0.57 -12.20
N VAL A 206 -15.92 -1.02 -11.21
CA VAL A 206 -15.06 -0.18 -10.37
C VAL A 206 -13.72 0.01 -11.06
N GLU A 207 -13.43 1.25 -11.45
CA GLU A 207 -12.21 1.64 -12.16
C GLU A 207 -11.75 3.04 -11.72
N ALA A 208 -10.44 3.24 -11.68
CA ALA A 208 -9.86 4.54 -11.38
C ALA A 208 -9.85 5.46 -12.62
N PHE A 209 -10.30 6.69 -12.44
CA PHE A 209 -10.27 7.73 -13.46
C PHE A 209 -9.42 8.92 -13.00
N ASN A 210 -9.12 9.81 -13.92
CA ASN A 210 -8.45 11.07 -13.64
C ASN A 210 -9.13 12.22 -14.37
N VAL A 211 -9.08 13.39 -13.76
CA VAL A 211 -9.54 14.65 -14.34
C VAL A 211 -8.40 15.63 -14.27
N THR A 212 -8.17 16.40 -15.32
CA THR A 212 -7.11 17.42 -15.35
C THR A 212 -7.75 18.80 -15.21
N VAL A 213 -7.34 19.55 -14.18
CA VAL A 213 -7.82 20.89 -13.84
C VAL A 213 -6.60 21.76 -13.57
N GLU A 214 -6.46 22.90 -14.27
CA GLU A 214 -5.34 23.84 -14.05
C GLU A 214 -3.96 23.17 -14.03
N GLU A 215 -3.67 22.32 -15.02
CA GLU A 215 -2.43 21.52 -15.13
C GLU A 215 -2.21 20.48 -14.02
N LYS A 216 -3.12 20.37 -13.06
CA LYS A 216 -3.10 19.34 -12.00
C LYS A 216 -3.99 18.18 -12.43
N THR A 217 -3.49 16.96 -12.28
CA THR A 217 -4.29 15.75 -12.54
C THR A 217 -4.81 15.22 -11.22
N VAL A 218 -6.11 15.36 -10.99
CA VAL A 218 -6.80 14.80 -9.82
C VAL A 218 -7.29 13.38 -10.12
N VAL A 219 -7.37 12.56 -9.07
CA VAL A 219 -7.71 11.14 -9.20
C VAL A 219 -9.07 10.87 -8.56
N GLY A 220 -9.86 10.04 -9.25
CA GLY A 220 -11.13 9.54 -8.75
C GLY A 220 -11.29 8.05 -9.00
N ILE A 221 -12.37 7.50 -8.49
CA ILE A 221 -12.77 6.11 -8.69
C ILE A 221 -14.26 6.04 -8.98
N ASN A 222 -14.60 5.27 -10.02
CA ASN A 222 -15.99 4.91 -10.28
C ASN A 222 -16.36 3.76 -9.33
N ILE A 223 -17.45 3.91 -8.58
CA ILE A 223 -18.01 2.84 -7.76
C ILE A 223 -19.49 2.66 -8.10
N ALA A 224 -20.15 1.64 -7.56
CA ALA A 224 -21.57 1.37 -7.82
C ALA A 224 -22.49 2.57 -7.47
N SER A 225 -22.10 3.42 -6.51
CA SER A 225 -22.82 4.65 -6.17
C SER A 225 -22.41 5.88 -7.00
N GLY A 226 -21.72 5.67 -8.11
CA GLY A 226 -21.26 6.69 -9.04
C GLY A 226 -19.78 7.07 -8.87
N LYS A 227 -19.36 8.09 -9.62
CA LYS A 227 -17.99 8.60 -9.57
C LYS A 227 -17.75 9.37 -8.27
N LYS A 228 -16.61 9.10 -7.64
CA LYS A 228 -16.14 9.81 -6.44
C LYS A 228 -14.69 10.24 -6.65
N LEU A 229 -14.30 11.37 -6.08
CA LEU A 229 -12.89 11.75 -6.02
C LEU A 229 -12.17 10.95 -4.93
N ILE A 230 -10.85 10.89 -4.99
CA ILE A 230 -10.06 10.33 -3.89
C ILE A 230 -9.70 11.44 -2.91
N CYS A 231 -10.00 11.24 -1.63
CA CYS A 231 -9.64 12.20 -0.60
C CYS A 231 -8.12 12.27 -0.44
N GLY A 232 -7.60 13.45 -0.10
CA GLY A 232 -6.18 13.64 0.21
C GLY A 232 -5.75 12.99 1.52
N ASP A 233 -6.69 12.68 2.42
CA ASP A 233 -6.42 11.83 3.59
C ASP A 233 -6.13 10.39 3.15
N LYS A 234 -5.09 9.78 3.74
CA LYS A 234 -4.50 8.49 3.37
C LYS A 234 -3.91 8.37 1.95
N TRP A 235 -4.05 9.38 1.09
CA TRP A 235 -3.34 9.45 -0.19
C TRP A 235 -1.83 9.56 0.00
N ASN A 236 -1.08 8.59 -0.52
CA ASN A 236 0.38 8.50 -0.43
C ASN A 236 1.00 7.96 -1.73
N MET A 237 2.33 7.88 -1.77
CA MET A 237 3.04 7.44 -2.99
C MET A 237 2.72 5.99 -3.37
N ALA A 238 2.52 5.09 -2.41
CA ALA A 238 2.15 3.70 -2.68
C ALA A 238 0.84 3.60 -3.47
N ALA A 239 -0.21 4.36 -3.08
CA ALA A 239 -1.46 4.41 -3.83
C ALA A 239 -1.31 5.07 -5.22
N ALA A 240 -0.50 6.12 -5.31
CA ALA A 240 -0.20 6.78 -6.58
C ALA A 240 0.55 5.84 -7.56
N ASN A 241 1.50 5.05 -7.06
CA ASN A 241 2.21 4.03 -7.83
C ASN A 241 1.25 2.99 -8.42
N VAL A 242 0.26 2.54 -7.65
CA VAL A 242 -0.80 1.62 -8.14
C VAL A 242 -1.60 2.25 -9.27
N PHE A 243 -2.02 3.52 -9.12
CA PHE A 243 -2.75 4.22 -10.16
C PHE A 243 -1.94 4.29 -11.47
N CYS A 244 -0.69 4.76 -11.42
CA CYS A 244 0.14 4.87 -12.63
C CYS A 244 0.45 3.52 -13.26
N LYS A 245 0.67 2.49 -12.44
CA LYS A 245 0.88 1.10 -12.90
C LYS A 245 -0.35 0.54 -13.62
N SER A 246 -1.56 0.92 -13.19
CA SER A 246 -2.81 0.56 -13.89
C SER A 246 -2.95 1.22 -15.27
N ARG A 247 -2.14 2.26 -15.56
CA ARG A 247 -2.02 2.94 -16.86
C ARG A 247 -0.73 2.56 -17.59
N ASP A 248 -0.21 1.36 -17.33
CA ASP A 248 0.98 0.77 -17.93
C ASP A 248 2.31 1.53 -17.68
N ILE A 249 2.35 2.42 -16.68
CA ILE A 249 3.57 3.10 -16.24
C ILE A 249 4.17 2.30 -15.09
N THR A 250 5.09 1.39 -15.42
CA THR A 250 5.66 0.41 -14.48
C THR A 250 6.49 1.01 -13.35
N GLU A 251 7.06 2.19 -13.59
CA GLU A 251 7.86 2.97 -12.65
C GLU A 251 7.00 3.72 -11.62
N GLY A 252 5.67 3.74 -11.80
CA GLY A 252 4.74 4.38 -10.86
C GLY A 252 4.63 5.90 -11.00
N ALA A 253 4.39 6.59 -9.89
CA ALA A 253 4.15 8.03 -9.81
C ALA A 253 5.41 8.81 -9.43
N THR A 254 5.65 9.99 -9.98
CA THR A 254 6.69 10.92 -9.48
C THR A 254 6.18 11.79 -8.36
N ILE A 255 4.90 12.17 -8.41
CA ILE A 255 4.26 13.07 -7.45
C ILE A 255 2.95 12.45 -6.98
N ALA A 256 2.78 12.41 -5.66
CA ALA A 256 1.52 12.17 -4.98
C ALA A 256 1.25 13.37 -4.07
N ASN A 257 0.56 14.37 -4.60
CA ASN A 257 0.26 15.61 -3.89
C ASN A 257 -1.24 15.71 -3.57
N LYS A 258 -1.59 16.79 -2.88
CA LYS A 258 -2.94 17.06 -2.42
C LYS A 258 -3.28 18.48 -2.84
N VAL A 259 -4.45 18.66 -3.45
CA VAL A 259 -4.92 19.95 -3.95
C VAL A 259 -6.22 20.31 -3.25
N ASP A 260 -6.52 21.59 -3.09
CA ASP A 260 -7.85 22.00 -2.63
C ASP A 260 -8.89 21.63 -3.68
N ALA A 261 -10.09 21.25 -3.23
CA ALA A 261 -11.23 21.11 -4.11
C ALA A 261 -11.54 22.50 -4.70
N THR A 262 -11.31 22.66 -6.01
CA THR A 262 -11.69 23.88 -6.73
C THR A 262 -13.19 23.90 -6.93
N ASP A 263 -13.77 25.09 -7.14
CA ASP A 263 -15.21 25.24 -7.37
C ASP A 263 -15.71 24.35 -8.53
N GLN A 264 -14.92 24.25 -9.60
CA GLN A 264 -15.21 23.37 -10.74
C GLN A 264 -15.31 21.88 -10.35
N LEU A 265 -14.46 21.41 -9.43
CA LEU A 265 -14.50 20.01 -8.96
C LEU A 265 -15.62 19.79 -7.95
N ALA A 266 -15.93 20.79 -7.13
CA ALA A 266 -17.00 20.73 -6.14
C ALA A 266 -18.40 20.71 -6.77
N GLU A 267 -18.57 21.34 -7.95
CA GLU A 267 -19.82 21.28 -8.71
C GLU A 267 -20.12 19.87 -9.25
N GLU A 268 -19.10 19.15 -9.73
CA GLU A 268 -19.28 17.80 -10.29
C GLU A 268 -19.24 16.70 -9.21
N PHE A 269 -18.47 16.91 -8.14
CA PHE A 269 -18.23 15.89 -7.10
C PHE A 269 -18.52 16.44 -5.70
N SER A 270 -19.58 15.93 -5.07
CA SER A 270 -19.95 16.27 -3.69
C SER A 270 -19.30 15.38 -2.62
N GLU A 271 -18.66 14.27 -3.03
CA GLU A 271 -18.12 13.26 -2.14
C GLU A 271 -16.76 12.73 -2.62
N CYS A 272 -15.89 12.39 -1.66
CA CYS A 272 -14.63 11.71 -1.89
C CYS A 272 -14.55 10.39 -1.11
N VAL A 273 -13.69 9.48 -1.53
CA VAL A 273 -13.37 8.23 -0.82
C VAL A 273 -11.90 8.19 -0.44
N LYS A 274 -11.61 7.70 0.77
CA LYS A 274 -10.22 7.41 1.16
C LYS A 274 -9.80 6.07 0.57
N VAL A 275 -8.54 5.97 0.15
CA VAL A 275 -7.98 4.74 -0.40
C VAL A 275 -6.66 4.44 0.29
N ARG A 276 -6.47 3.20 0.74
CA ARG A 276 -5.20 2.72 1.30
C ARG A 276 -4.71 1.50 0.53
N CYS A 277 -3.59 1.67 -0.14
CA CYS A 277 -2.90 0.62 -0.89
C CYS A 277 -1.61 0.21 -0.18
N THR A 278 -1.10 -0.98 -0.52
CA THR A 278 0.23 -1.46 -0.16
C THR A 278 1.27 -1.17 -1.23
N GLY A 279 0.83 -0.82 -2.45
CA GLY A 279 1.64 -0.66 -3.64
C GLY A 279 1.62 -1.91 -4.54
N ALA A 280 1.26 -3.08 -4.01
CA ALA A 280 1.38 -4.39 -4.68
C ALA A 280 0.29 -4.63 -5.71
N GLU A 281 -0.80 -3.89 -5.57
CA GLU A 281 -2.00 -3.98 -6.36
C GLU A 281 -1.74 -3.70 -7.85
N HIS A 282 -2.64 -4.19 -8.71
CA HIS A 282 -2.67 -3.87 -10.15
C HIS A 282 -3.66 -2.74 -10.47
N SER A 283 -4.59 -2.45 -9.56
CA SER A 283 -5.59 -1.38 -9.65
C SER A 283 -5.99 -0.85 -8.27
N LEU A 284 -6.53 0.37 -8.22
CA LEU A 284 -7.05 0.95 -6.96
C LEU A 284 -8.26 0.18 -6.39
N ALA A 285 -8.95 -0.60 -7.24
CA ALA A 285 -10.04 -1.47 -6.86
C ALA A 285 -9.63 -2.56 -5.85
N GLU A 286 -8.37 -3.00 -5.87
CA GLU A 286 -7.83 -4.00 -4.94
C GLU A 286 -7.48 -3.41 -3.57
N CYS A 287 -7.36 -2.08 -3.50
CA CYS A 287 -7.00 -1.39 -2.28
C CYS A 287 -8.16 -1.35 -1.28
N ARG A 288 -7.87 -0.96 -0.04
CA ARG A 288 -8.93 -0.69 0.94
C ARG A 288 -9.57 0.65 0.62
N ILE A 289 -10.79 0.61 0.11
CA ILE A 289 -11.63 1.78 -0.16
C ILE A 289 -12.55 1.98 1.05
N TYR A 290 -12.53 3.19 1.60
CA TYR A 290 -13.36 3.57 2.75
C TYR A 290 -14.69 4.17 2.27
N LYS A 291 -15.63 4.33 3.23
CA LYS A 291 -16.92 4.97 3.00
C LYS A 291 -16.75 6.37 2.39
N PRO A 292 -17.63 6.81 1.46
CA PRO A 292 -17.61 8.19 0.98
C PRO A 292 -17.81 9.20 2.11
N GLU A 293 -17.11 10.32 2.00
CA GLU A 293 -17.18 11.48 2.89
C GLU A 293 -17.49 12.73 2.06
N LYS A 294 -18.23 13.68 2.63
CA LYS A 294 -18.60 14.91 1.95
C LYS A 294 -17.37 15.80 1.72
N ILE A 295 -17.30 16.40 0.54
CA ILE A 295 -16.28 17.41 0.20
C ILE A 295 -16.75 18.77 0.72
N ASN A 296 -15.84 19.50 1.36
CA ASN A 296 -15.99 20.91 1.73
C ASN A 296 -14.81 21.74 1.18
N ASN A 297 -14.86 23.06 1.34
CA ASN A 297 -13.84 23.98 0.79
C ASN A 297 -12.42 23.78 1.35
N HIS A 298 -12.29 23.07 2.47
CA HIS A 298 -10.99 22.71 3.07
C HIS A 298 -10.57 21.27 2.79
N THR A 299 -11.40 20.51 2.08
CA THR A 299 -11.13 19.12 1.77
C THR A 299 -10.07 19.06 0.69
N LYS A 300 -8.93 18.48 1.05
CA LYS A 300 -7.89 18.18 0.08
C LYS A 300 -8.29 16.96 -0.75
N ILE A 301 -8.03 17.02 -2.05
CA ILE A 301 -8.25 15.97 -3.03
C ILE A 301 -6.89 15.43 -3.51
N ALA A 302 -6.84 14.14 -3.78
CA ALA A 302 -5.67 13.46 -4.30
C ALA A 302 -5.33 13.94 -5.72
N ALA A 303 -4.08 14.36 -5.91
CA ALA A 303 -3.51 14.69 -7.20
C ALA A 303 -2.25 13.86 -7.46
N ILE A 304 -1.94 13.70 -8.74
CA ILE A 304 -0.90 12.78 -9.20
C ILE A 304 -0.13 13.32 -10.40
N LYS A 305 1.15 12.94 -10.48
CA LYS A 305 1.93 12.98 -11.73
C LYS A 305 2.63 11.64 -11.91
N CYS A 306 2.32 10.93 -12.99
CA CYS A 306 2.99 9.67 -13.30
C CYS A 306 4.42 9.87 -13.77
N TYR A 307 5.28 8.86 -13.57
CA TYR A 307 6.69 8.93 -13.90
C TYR A 307 6.94 9.06 -15.41
N ASN A 308 7.84 9.97 -15.77
CA ASN A 308 8.31 10.18 -17.12
C ASN A 308 9.84 10.34 -17.11
N LYS A 309 10.53 9.48 -17.88
CA LYS A 309 12.00 9.47 -17.97
C LYS A 309 12.60 10.78 -18.46
N LYS A 310 11.83 11.62 -19.17
CA LYS A 310 12.28 12.91 -19.69
C LYS A 310 12.35 14.00 -18.61
N ASP A 311 11.64 13.81 -17.49
CA ASP A 311 11.47 14.83 -16.44
C ASP A 311 12.47 14.65 -15.28
N THR A 312 13.35 13.63 -15.33
CA THR A 312 14.23 13.32 -14.20
C THR A 312 15.56 14.06 -14.23
N THR A 313 15.79 14.88 -13.20
CA THR A 313 17.12 15.36 -12.80
C THR A 313 17.75 14.34 -11.86
N GLN A 314 18.92 13.80 -12.23
CA GLN A 314 19.57 12.68 -11.52
C GLN A 314 20.41 13.09 -10.30
N SER A 315 20.59 14.40 -10.06
CA SER A 315 21.51 14.88 -9.02
C SER A 315 20.98 14.58 -7.60
N ASN A 316 21.79 13.90 -6.79
CA ASN A 316 21.55 13.61 -5.37
C ASN A 316 20.27 12.78 -5.09
N THR A 317 20.06 11.72 -5.87
CA THR A 317 18.90 10.82 -5.74
C THR A 317 19.31 9.35 -5.67
N PHE A 318 18.55 8.54 -4.94
CA PHE A 318 18.67 7.08 -4.95
C PHE A 318 17.95 6.51 -6.18
N ARG A 319 18.57 5.52 -6.83
CA ARG A 319 17.99 4.84 -7.99
C ARG A 319 17.36 3.53 -7.57
N CYS A 320 16.04 3.45 -7.67
CA CYS A 320 15.23 2.24 -7.48
C CYS A 320 15.64 1.13 -8.46
N VAL A 321 15.27 -0.11 -8.14
CA VAL A 321 15.56 -1.28 -9.01
C VAL A 321 14.86 -1.16 -10.36
N ASN A 322 13.62 -0.64 -10.40
CA ASN A 322 12.90 -0.33 -11.63
C ASN A 322 13.46 0.86 -12.44
N GLY A 323 14.50 1.54 -11.94
CA GLY A 323 15.17 2.65 -12.60
C GLY A 323 14.59 4.03 -12.30
N LYS A 324 13.53 4.13 -11.50
CA LYS A 324 13.03 5.41 -10.98
C LYS A 324 14.03 6.01 -9.99
N TYR A 325 14.05 7.35 -9.90
CA TYR A 325 14.85 8.07 -8.92
C TYR A 325 13.97 8.64 -7.81
N VAL A 326 14.40 8.47 -6.56
CA VAL A 326 13.72 8.99 -5.36
C VAL A 326 14.74 9.74 -4.49
N LYS A 327 14.24 10.66 -3.65
CA LYS A 327 15.12 11.42 -2.75
C LYS A 327 15.59 10.54 -1.58
N PRO A 328 16.82 10.71 -1.06
CA PRO A 328 17.32 9.92 0.06
C PRO A 328 16.42 9.92 1.30
N VAL A 329 15.72 11.03 1.59
CA VAL A 329 14.75 11.15 2.70
C VAL A 329 13.54 10.20 2.58
N ARG A 330 13.31 9.60 1.40
CA ARG A 330 12.24 8.63 1.14
C ARG A 330 12.70 7.18 1.29
N LEU A 331 13.93 6.95 1.70
CA LEU A 331 14.42 5.60 1.94
C LEU A 331 14.02 5.16 3.35
N CYS A 332 13.41 3.98 3.45
CA CYS A 332 13.00 3.36 4.70
C CYS A 332 11.99 4.17 5.52
N ASP A 333 11.15 4.96 4.86
CA ASP A 333 10.11 5.75 5.52
C ASP A 333 8.81 4.96 5.74
N GLY A 334 8.80 3.68 5.35
CA GLY A 334 7.64 2.78 5.43
C GLY A 334 6.66 2.94 4.27
N VAL A 335 6.98 3.73 3.25
CA VAL A 335 6.16 3.95 2.06
C VAL A 335 6.90 3.44 0.83
N ASP A 336 6.19 2.69 -0.03
CA ASP A 336 6.70 2.29 -1.34
C ASP A 336 6.74 3.52 -2.26
N ASP A 337 7.80 4.34 -2.17
CA ASP A 337 8.05 5.46 -3.07
C ASP A 337 8.55 4.93 -4.42
N CYS A 338 9.37 3.88 -4.48
CA CYS A 338 9.88 3.33 -5.75
C CYS A 338 8.80 2.70 -6.66
N GLY A 339 7.74 2.11 -6.10
CA GLY A 339 6.69 1.35 -6.80
C GLY A 339 6.97 -0.16 -6.90
N ASP A 340 8.23 -0.56 -6.74
CA ASP A 340 8.68 -1.94 -6.58
C ASP A 340 9.17 -2.25 -5.16
N ASN A 341 8.99 -1.29 -4.24
CA ASN A 341 9.37 -1.34 -2.83
C ASN A 341 10.89 -1.46 -2.58
N SER A 342 11.75 -1.15 -3.57
CA SER A 342 13.21 -1.31 -3.44
C SER A 342 13.86 -0.36 -2.44
N ASP A 343 13.27 0.81 -2.20
CA ASP A 343 13.56 1.83 -1.19
C ASP A 343 13.27 1.41 0.27
N GLU A 344 12.63 0.27 0.47
CA GLU A 344 12.22 -0.23 1.78
C GLU A 344 12.86 -1.58 2.13
N MET A 345 13.80 -2.08 1.30
CA MET A 345 14.36 -3.44 1.45
C MET A 345 15.71 -3.49 2.17
N CYS A 346 16.36 -2.35 2.37
CA CYS A 346 17.72 -2.26 2.92
C CYS A 346 17.83 -1.32 4.13
N CYS A 347 16.80 -1.32 4.97
CA CYS A 347 16.72 -0.55 6.21
C CYS A 347 17.54 -1.19 7.34
N LYS A 348 18.26 -0.37 8.10
CA LYS A 348 18.81 -0.81 9.39
C LYS A 348 17.68 -0.86 10.43
N SER A 349 17.81 -1.74 11.43
CA SER A 349 16.77 -2.05 12.41
C SER A 349 16.34 -0.89 13.33
N GLU A 350 17.00 0.27 13.25
CA GLU A 350 16.62 1.48 13.98
C GLU A 350 15.73 2.41 13.15
N SER A 351 14.83 1.82 12.35
CA SER A 351 13.77 2.57 11.70
C SER A 351 12.77 3.10 12.72
N LYS A 352 12.59 4.44 12.79
CA LYS A 352 11.64 5.15 13.65
C LYS A 352 10.23 4.53 13.59
N LEU A 353 10.02 3.49 14.38
CA LEU A 353 8.72 3.14 14.90
C LEU A 353 8.54 4.01 16.15
N SER A 354 8.33 5.31 15.95
CA SER A 354 7.63 6.08 16.98
C SER A 354 6.21 5.55 16.99
N VAL A 355 6.02 4.51 17.79
CA VAL A 355 4.72 4.04 18.26
C VAL A 355 4.05 5.26 18.89
N VAL A 356 3.13 5.86 18.15
CA VAL A 356 2.13 6.73 18.75
C VAL A 356 1.15 5.76 19.41
N PHE A 357 1.35 5.54 20.71
CA PHE A 357 0.37 4.92 21.60
C PHE A 357 -0.83 5.84 21.77
#